data_AF-A0A512HIK1-F1
#
_entry.id   AF-A0A512HIK1-F1
#
_cell.length_a   1.000
_cell.length_b   1.000
_cell.length_c   1.000
_cell.angle_alpha   90.00
_cell.angle_beta   90.00
_cell.angle_gamma   90.00
#
_symmetry.space_group_name_H-M   'P 1'
#
loop_
_entity.id
_entity.type
_entity.pdbx_description
1 polymer ?
#
loop_
_entity_poly.entity_id
_entity_poly.type
_entity_poly.pdbx_seq_one_letter_code
_entity_poly.pdbx_strand_id
1 'polypeptide(L)'
;MLAKTLVLTFHGLNKPIVSIEEGAEHYFVSEEIFRRTISSLDALEARSGCRILVTFDDGNLSDYEIGMPVLLDAGRKGHFFVLAGRIGQQGYLSGAQMREMVAAGMAIGSHGWDHVDWRKLDAEGRQREYFDARRRIEDETGVAVREAAIPFGAFDHQVLHDLKGADYEHVNTSTSGLCHDSSWFRPRWSATRHFVPEQDLPPRLDWRCILKGTAYAQLRRLRYRI
;
A
#
# COMPACT_ATOMS: atom_id res chain seq x y z
N MET A 1 6.71 -5.33 -22.53
CA MET A 1 5.94 -5.93 -21.41
C MET A 1 4.65 -5.15 -21.22
N LEU A 2 3.56 -5.79 -20.80
CA LEU A 2 2.27 -5.13 -20.54
C LEU A 2 2.12 -4.81 -19.04
N ALA A 3 1.40 -3.75 -18.71
CA ALA A 3 1.04 -3.41 -17.33
C ALA A 3 -0.11 -4.32 -16.87
N LYS A 4 0.20 -5.31 -16.04
CA LYS A 4 -0.73 -6.38 -15.63
C LYS A 4 -0.79 -6.58 -14.12
N THR A 5 -0.28 -5.65 -13.32
CA THR A 5 -0.43 -5.66 -11.86
C THR A 5 -1.33 -4.52 -11.41
N LEU A 6 -2.45 -4.87 -10.77
CA LEU A 6 -3.27 -3.96 -9.97
C LEU A 6 -2.76 -4.00 -8.53
N VAL A 7 -2.61 -2.84 -7.91
CA VAL A 7 -2.32 -2.76 -6.47
C VAL A 7 -3.59 -2.27 -5.77
N LEU A 8 -4.18 -3.14 -4.96
CA LEU A 8 -5.42 -2.92 -4.21
C LEU A 8 -5.06 -2.61 -2.76
N THR A 9 -5.49 -1.46 -2.26
CA THR A 9 -5.09 -0.96 -0.94
C THR A 9 -6.27 -0.89 0.03
N PHE A 10 -6.06 -1.40 1.23
CA PHE A 10 -6.94 -1.25 2.39
C PHE A 10 -6.25 -0.32 3.41
N HIS A 11 -7.02 0.28 4.32
CA HIS A 11 -6.45 1.15 5.38
C HIS A 11 -6.80 0.58 6.75
N GLY A 12 -8.08 0.31 7.00
CA GLY A 12 -8.51 -0.40 8.20
C GLY A 12 -9.68 -1.33 7.93
N LEU A 13 -9.84 -2.32 8.79
CA LEU A 13 -10.92 -3.29 8.72
C LEU A 13 -11.86 -3.13 9.93
N ASN A 14 -13.16 -3.11 9.67
CA ASN A 14 -14.23 -2.77 10.62
C ASN A 14 -14.16 -1.31 11.09
N LYS A 15 -14.39 -1.03 12.39
CA LYS A 15 -14.35 0.32 12.94
C LYS A 15 -12.97 0.62 13.50
N PRO A 16 -12.48 1.87 13.39
CA PRO A 16 -11.21 2.25 14.02
C PRO A 16 -11.28 2.08 15.54
N ILE A 17 -10.20 1.57 16.12
CA ILE A 17 -10.06 1.36 17.57
C ILE A 17 -9.80 2.68 18.30
N VAL A 18 -9.13 3.61 17.63
CA VAL A 18 -8.79 4.95 18.12
C VAL A 18 -9.43 6.02 17.24
N SER A 19 -9.46 7.26 17.73
CA SER A 19 -9.86 8.40 16.89
C SER A 19 -8.87 8.54 15.72
N ILE A 20 -9.40 8.76 14.53
CA ILE A 20 -8.64 8.96 13.29
C ILE A 20 -8.91 10.35 12.72
N GLU A 21 -8.13 10.74 11.71
CA GLU A 21 -8.34 11.99 10.96
C GLU A 21 -9.76 12.03 10.36
N GLU A 22 -10.34 13.22 10.27
CA GLU A 22 -11.67 13.40 9.70
C GLU A 22 -11.74 12.89 8.26
N GLY A 23 -12.72 12.03 7.96
CA GLY A 23 -12.91 11.43 6.66
C GLY A 23 -12.09 10.15 6.42
N ALA A 24 -11.12 9.81 7.28
CA ALA A 24 -10.36 8.57 7.16
C ALA A 24 -11.23 7.33 7.35
N GLU A 25 -12.36 7.44 8.07
CA GLU A 25 -13.36 6.37 8.21
C GLU A 25 -13.98 5.93 6.87
N HIS A 26 -13.87 6.78 5.84
CA HIS A 26 -14.27 6.42 4.49
C HIS A 26 -13.49 5.22 3.93
N TYR A 27 -12.25 5.02 4.37
CA TYR A 27 -11.36 3.96 3.91
C TYR A 27 -11.40 2.69 4.78
N PHE A 28 -12.29 2.65 5.76
CA PHE A 28 -12.52 1.46 6.58
C PHE A 28 -13.54 0.55 5.90
N VAL A 29 -13.13 -0.70 5.67
CA VAL A 29 -13.93 -1.71 4.98
C VAL A 29 -14.38 -2.76 6.00
N SER A 30 -15.62 -3.27 5.90
CA SER A 30 -16.04 -4.34 6.81
C SER A 30 -15.24 -5.62 6.56
N GLU A 31 -15.05 -6.42 7.60
CA GLU A 31 -14.42 -7.73 7.49
C GLU A 31 -15.14 -8.63 6.48
N GLU A 32 -16.47 -8.54 6.40
CA GLU A 32 -17.26 -9.27 5.41
C GLU A 32 -16.85 -8.91 3.98
N ILE A 33 -16.79 -7.61 3.65
CA ILE A 33 -16.39 -7.15 2.32
C ILE A 33 -14.93 -7.55 2.04
N PHE A 34 -14.05 -7.43 3.02
CA PHE A 34 -12.65 -7.83 2.87
C PHE A 34 -12.51 -9.33 2.57
N ARG A 35 -13.14 -10.21 3.36
CA ARG A 35 -13.12 -11.66 3.12
C ARG A 35 -13.69 -12.03 1.76
N ARG A 36 -14.83 -11.44 1.37
CA ARG A 36 -15.42 -11.60 0.03
C ARG A 36 -14.48 -11.13 -1.08
N THR A 37 -13.75 -10.05 -0.84
CA THR A 37 -12.76 -9.55 -1.80
C THR A 37 -11.65 -10.57 -1.98
N ILE A 38 -10.99 -10.99 -0.89
CA ILE A 38 -9.85 -11.90 -0.93
C ILE A 38 -10.23 -13.23 -1.59
N SER A 39 -11.40 -13.80 -1.28
CA SER A 39 -11.86 -15.05 -1.88
C SER A 39 -12.17 -14.95 -3.38
N SER A 40 -12.42 -13.74 -3.90
CA SER A 40 -12.70 -13.52 -5.32
C SER A 40 -11.43 -13.35 -6.18
N LEU A 41 -10.28 -13.04 -5.57
CA LEU A 41 -9.10 -12.57 -6.31
C LEU A 41 -8.55 -13.63 -7.27
N ASP A 42 -8.48 -14.91 -6.88
CA ASP A 42 -7.90 -15.96 -7.74
C ASP A 42 -8.67 -16.10 -9.07
N ALA A 43 -10.00 -16.09 -8.98
CA ALA A 43 -10.87 -16.17 -10.15
C ALA A 43 -10.74 -14.92 -11.04
N LEU A 44 -10.56 -13.74 -10.44
CA LEU A 44 -10.33 -12.49 -11.17
C LEU A 44 -8.97 -12.48 -11.88
N GLU A 45 -7.92 -12.92 -11.21
CA GLU A 45 -6.57 -13.03 -11.77
C GLU A 45 -6.54 -14.04 -12.93
N ALA A 46 -7.14 -15.22 -12.74
CA ALA A 46 -7.22 -16.24 -13.79
C ALA A 46 -7.99 -15.75 -15.03
N ARG A 47 -9.09 -15.02 -14.83
CA ARG A 47 -9.92 -14.51 -15.94
C ARG A 47 -9.27 -13.35 -16.70
N SER A 48 -8.63 -12.43 -15.99
CA SER A 48 -8.06 -11.21 -16.58
C SER A 48 -6.61 -11.38 -17.06
N GLY A 49 -5.90 -12.37 -16.52
CA GLY A 49 -4.45 -12.49 -16.68
C GLY A 49 -3.67 -11.33 -16.04
N CYS A 50 -4.29 -10.58 -15.14
CA CYS A 50 -3.66 -9.55 -14.31
C CYS A 50 -3.43 -10.09 -12.90
N ARG A 51 -2.30 -9.74 -12.29
CA ARG A 51 -2.00 -9.98 -10.87
C ARG A 51 -2.63 -8.87 -10.03
N ILE A 52 -3.07 -9.21 -8.82
CA ILE A 52 -3.60 -8.30 -7.83
C ILE A 52 -2.74 -8.37 -6.58
N LEU A 53 -1.99 -7.29 -6.31
CA LEU A 53 -1.22 -7.12 -5.10
C LEU A 53 -2.10 -6.48 -4.03
N VAL A 54 -2.20 -7.11 -2.85
CA VAL A 54 -2.94 -6.55 -1.71
C VAL A 54 -2.01 -5.77 -0.80
N THR A 55 -2.37 -4.54 -0.49
CA THR A 55 -1.61 -3.67 0.41
C THR A 55 -2.46 -3.07 1.51
N PHE A 56 -1.80 -2.66 2.59
CA PHE A 56 -2.41 -1.96 3.72
C PHE A 56 -1.59 -0.71 4.02
N ASP A 57 -2.25 0.39 4.32
CA ASP A 57 -1.61 1.61 4.80
C ASP A 57 -1.92 1.82 6.29
N ASP A 58 -1.20 2.75 6.91
CA ASP A 58 -1.32 3.20 8.31
C ASP A 58 -0.83 2.25 9.40
N GLY A 59 -0.85 0.93 9.17
CA GLY A 59 -0.45 -0.08 10.16
C GLY A 59 -1.46 -0.20 11.30
N ASN A 60 -2.74 -0.31 10.95
CA ASN A 60 -3.82 -0.50 11.92
C ASN A 60 -3.74 -1.89 12.53
N LEU A 61 -4.15 -2.04 13.80
CA LEU A 61 -4.16 -3.34 14.49
C LEU A 61 -5.05 -4.37 13.76
N SER A 62 -6.12 -3.91 13.11
CA SER A 62 -7.00 -4.76 12.29
C SER A 62 -6.28 -5.46 11.15
N ASP A 63 -5.17 -4.90 10.67
CA ASP A 63 -4.38 -5.46 9.57
C ASP A 63 -3.68 -6.75 10.01
N TYR A 64 -3.33 -6.85 11.30
CA TYR A 64 -2.79 -8.05 11.92
C TYR A 64 -3.90 -9.00 12.41
N GLU A 65 -4.92 -8.49 13.11
CA GLU A 65 -5.95 -9.35 13.73
C GLU A 65 -6.90 -9.98 12.70
N ILE A 66 -7.14 -9.30 11.57
CA ILE A 66 -8.08 -9.74 10.53
C ILE A 66 -7.35 -9.89 9.20
N GLY A 67 -6.61 -8.86 8.79
CA GLY A 67 -5.97 -8.79 7.47
C GLY A 67 -5.05 -9.97 7.17
N MET A 68 -4.03 -10.18 8.01
CA MET A 68 -3.04 -11.23 7.87
C MET A 68 -3.66 -12.64 7.89
N PRO A 69 -4.49 -13.05 8.88
CA PRO A 69 -5.11 -14.37 8.89
C PRO A 69 -5.92 -14.68 7.62
N VAL A 70 -6.76 -13.75 7.15
CA VAL A 70 -7.56 -13.94 5.94
C VAL A 70 -6.68 -14.13 4.70
N LEU A 71 -5.58 -13.39 4.60
CA LEU A 71 -4.63 -13.56 3.50
C LEU A 71 -3.94 -14.92 3.56
N LEU A 72 -3.51 -15.36 4.74
CA LEU A 72 -2.88 -16.66 4.93
C LEU A 72 -3.84 -17.81 4.59
N ASP A 73 -5.10 -17.73 5.04
CA ASP A 73 -6.14 -18.71 4.71
C ASP A 73 -6.38 -18.83 3.20
N ALA A 74 -6.19 -17.72 2.46
CA ALA A 74 -6.27 -17.68 1.01
C ALA A 74 -4.95 -18.00 0.29
N GLY A 75 -3.88 -18.37 1.01
CA GLY A 75 -2.55 -18.64 0.44
C GLY A 75 -1.88 -17.40 -0.16
N ARG A 76 -2.24 -16.20 0.30
CA ARG A 76 -1.80 -14.91 -0.23
C ARG A 76 -0.86 -14.20 0.73
N LYS A 77 -0.03 -13.33 0.15
CA LYS A 77 0.85 -12.40 0.86
C LYS A 77 0.34 -10.97 0.68
N GLY A 78 0.50 -10.15 1.71
CA GLY A 78 0.20 -8.72 1.70
C GLY A 78 1.45 -7.86 1.92
N HIS A 79 1.35 -6.60 1.53
CA HIS A 79 2.35 -5.56 1.82
C HIS A 79 1.74 -4.55 2.78
N PHE A 80 2.38 -4.29 3.92
CA PHE A 80 1.85 -3.43 4.97
C PHE A 80 2.77 -2.22 5.14
N PHE A 81 2.28 -1.03 4.81
CA PHE A 81 3.00 0.23 4.92
C PHE A 81 2.68 0.88 6.26
N VAL A 82 3.67 0.88 7.15
CA VAL A 82 3.49 1.27 8.54
C VAL A 82 4.02 2.68 8.78
N LEU A 83 3.29 3.44 9.61
CA LEU A 83 3.77 4.72 10.12
C LEU A 83 4.66 4.49 11.33
N ALA A 84 5.94 4.86 11.22
CA ALA A 84 6.92 4.63 12.27
C ALA A 84 6.53 5.29 13.61
N GLY A 85 5.89 6.47 13.56
CA GLY A 85 5.42 7.18 14.74
C GLY A 85 4.31 6.45 15.50
N ARG A 86 3.54 5.57 14.83
CA ARG A 86 2.39 4.86 15.41
C ARG A 86 2.75 3.49 16.00
N ILE A 87 3.96 2.99 15.76
CA ILE A 87 4.36 1.65 16.21
C ILE A 87 4.21 1.51 17.73
N GLY A 88 3.46 0.50 18.16
CA GLY A 88 3.22 0.19 19.57
C GLY A 88 2.22 1.10 20.29
N GLN A 89 1.63 2.08 19.59
CA GLN A 89 0.52 2.86 20.12
C GLN A 89 -0.77 2.03 20.10
N GLN A 90 -1.73 2.41 20.95
CA GLN A 90 -3.05 1.75 20.98
C GLN A 90 -3.71 1.81 19.60
N GLY A 91 -4.24 0.68 19.14
CA GLY A 91 -4.94 0.57 17.86
C GLY A 91 -4.03 0.39 16.65
N TYR A 92 -2.71 0.35 16.83
CA TYR A 92 -1.72 0.18 15.76
C TYR A 92 -0.79 -1.00 16.02
N LEU A 93 -0.06 -1.41 14.99
CA LEU A 93 0.87 -2.54 15.06
C LEU A 93 2.02 -2.30 16.05
N SER A 94 2.32 -3.31 16.85
CA SER A 94 3.53 -3.40 17.65
C SER A 94 4.69 -4.03 16.84
N GLY A 95 5.92 -3.81 17.29
CA GLY A 95 7.10 -4.49 16.73
C GLY A 95 6.99 -6.03 16.76
N ALA A 96 6.42 -6.59 17.83
CA ALA A 96 6.21 -8.03 17.95
C ALA A 96 5.27 -8.56 16.85
N GLN A 97 4.13 -7.89 16.64
CA GLN A 97 3.18 -8.25 15.58
C GLN A 97 3.80 -8.10 14.20
N MET A 98 4.57 -7.03 13.94
CA MET A 98 5.26 -6.88 12.66
C MET A 98 6.28 -8.01 12.40
N ARG A 99 7.02 -8.46 13.42
CA ARG A 99 7.92 -9.62 13.29
C ARG A 99 7.16 -10.91 12.99
N GLU A 100 6.01 -11.12 13.59
CA GLU A 100 5.15 -12.28 13.28
C GLU A 100 4.62 -12.21 11.83
N MET A 101 4.21 -11.03 11.37
CA MET A 101 3.79 -10.81 9.98
C MET A 101 4.93 -11.13 9.00
N VAL A 102 6.15 -10.67 9.29
CA VAL A 102 7.35 -11.00 8.50
C VAL A 102 7.62 -12.51 8.51
N ALA A 103 7.53 -13.17 9.67
CA ALA A 103 7.72 -14.61 9.80
C ALA A 103 6.66 -15.40 9.01
N ALA A 104 5.45 -14.88 8.89
CA ALA A 104 4.38 -15.41 8.05
C ALA A 104 4.54 -15.10 6.54
N GLY A 105 5.61 -14.39 6.16
CA GLY A 105 5.94 -14.08 4.77
C GLY A 105 5.27 -12.82 4.22
N MET A 106 4.70 -11.97 5.08
CA MET A 106 4.20 -10.64 4.70
C MET A 106 5.36 -9.66 4.50
N ALA A 107 5.18 -8.69 3.61
CA ALA A 107 6.15 -7.61 3.41
C ALA A 107 5.77 -6.39 4.27
N ILE A 108 6.76 -5.78 4.91
CA ILE A 108 6.60 -4.53 5.66
C ILE A 108 7.32 -3.40 4.91
N GLY A 109 6.60 -2.32 4.65
CA GLY A 109 7.06 -1.11 3.99
C GLY A 109 6.92 0.13 4.88
N SER A 110 7.49 1.25 4.44
CA SER A 110 7.37 2.54 5.12
C SER A 110 6.16 3.32 4.62
N HIS A 111 5.37 3.89 5.52
CA HIS A 111 4.40 4.95 5.21
C HIS A 111 4.84 6.32 5.76
N GLY A 112 6.12 6.46 6.11
CA GLY A 112 6.64 7.64 6.79
C GLY A 112 6.56 7.54 8.30
N TRP A 113 6.68 8.68 8.97
CA TRP A 113 6.64 8.77 10.43
C TRP A 113 5.30 9.31 10.92
N ASP A 114 4.92 10.51 10.48
CA ASP A 114 3.83 11.30 11.07
C ASP A 114 2.59 11.43 10.16
N HIS A 115 2.56 10.74 9.00
CA HIS A 115 1.47 10.82 8.01
C HIS A 115 1.25 12.26 7.51
N VAL A 116 2.33 12.89 7.03
CA VAL A 116 2.34 14.29 6.58
C VAL A 116 2.46 14.41 5.06
N ASP A 117 2.05 15.56 4.51
CA ASP A 117 2.17 15.85 3.07
C ASP A 117 3.64 16.03 2.67
N TRP A 118 4.20 14.99 2.05
CA TRP A 118 5.62 14.93 1.67
C TRP A 118 6.08 16.02 0.71
N ARG A 119 5.16 16.69 0.01
CA ARG A 119 5.47 17.85 -0.86
C ARG A 119 5.90 19.10 -0.08
N LYS A 120 5.65 19.12 1.23
CA LYS A 120 5.88 20.28 2.11
C LYS A 120 7.08 20.10 3.04
N LEU A 121 7.83 19.01 2.90
CA LEU A 121 8.95 18.71 3.80
C LEU A 121 10.15 19.62 3.52
N ASP A 122 10.77 20.08 4.59
CA ASP A 122 12.13 20.61 4.56
C ASP A 122 13.15 19.45 4.69
N ALA A 123 14.42 19.78 4.95
CA ALA A 123 15.47 18.78 5.06
C ALA A 123 15.30 17.85 6.26
N GLU A 124 14.89 18.39 7.42
CA GLU A 124 14.66 17.60 8.63
C GLU A 124 13.43 16.71 8.48
N GLY A 125 12.36 17.23 7.88
CA GLY A 125 11.18 16.45 7.53
C GLY A 125 11.50 15.28 6.60
N ARG A 126 12.32 15.49 5.57
CA ARG A 126 12.78 14.39 4.69
C ARG A 126 13.64 13.37 5.44
N GLN A 127 14.55 13.81 6.31
CA GLN A 127 15.34 12.90 7.14
C GLN A 127 14.43 12.00 7.98
N ARG A 128 13.46 12.60 8.67
CA ARG A 128 12.52 11.90 9.54
C ARG A 128 11.61 10.93 8.79
N GLU A 129 10.96 11.41 7.73
CA GLU A 129 9.94 10.67 7.00
C GLU A 129 10.53 9.58 6.09
N TYR A 130 11.68 9.81 5.47
CA TYR A 130 12.23 8.86 4.49
C TYR A 130 13.24 7.89 5.08
N PHE A 131 14.05 8.34 6.04
CA PHE A 131 15.19 7.58 6.54
C PHE A 131 14.98 7.10 7.98
N ASP A 132 14.61 8.00 8.90
CA ASP A 132 14.44 7.60 10.30
C ASP A 132 13.23 6.67 10.47
N ALA A 133 12.14 6.92 9.74
CA ALA A 133 10.99 6.02 9.69
C ALA A 133 11.36 4.62 9.17
N ARG A 134 12.09 4.57 8.05
CA ARG A 134 12.60 3.33 7.47
C ARG A 134 13.44 2.56 8.48
N ARG A 135 14.42 3.24 9.08
CA ARG A 135 15.32 2.66 10.09
C ARG A 135 14.56 2.14 11.30
N ARG A 136 13.59 2.91 11.81
CA ARG A 136 12.77 2.50 12.95
C ARG A 136 12.00 1.20 12.67
N ILE A 137 11.46 1.06 11.47
CA ILE A 137 10.75 -0.15 11.04
C ILE A 137 11.74 -1.33 10.85
N GLU A 138 12.90 -1.08 10.26
CA GLU A 138 13.97 -2.08 10.11
C GLU A 138 14.46 -2.58 11.48
N ASP A 139 14.64 -1.68 12.46
CA ASP A 139 15.05 -2.01 13.83
C ASP A 139 14.01 -2.90 14.53
N GLU A 140 12.71 -2.67 14.29
CA GLU A 140 11.63 -3.48 14.88
C GLU A 140 11.47 -4.84 14.20
N THR A 141 11.64 -4.90 12.87
CA THR A 141 11.34 -6.10 12.08
C THR A 141 12.54 -6.99 11.81
N GLY A 142 13.76 -6.44 11.88
CA GLY A 142 15.01 -7.13 11.55
C GLY A 142 15.19 -7.40 10.05
N VAL A 143 14.37 -6.80 9.18
CA VAL A 143 14.44 -6.97 7.71
C VAL A 143 14.55 -5.61 7.02
N ALA A 144 15.20 -5.58 5.87
CA ALA A 144 15.35 -4.35 5.07
C ALA A 144 13.98 -3.90 4.52
N VAL A 145 13.66 -2.62 4.72
CA VAL A 145 12.45 -1.99 4.20
C VAL A 145 12.76 -1.42 2.83
N ARG A 146 12.13 -1.91 1.77
CA ARG A 146 12.47 -1.56 0.38
C ARG A 146 11.39 -0.76 -0.34
N GLU A 147 10.21 -0.68 0.25
CA GLU A 147 9.04 -0.06 -0.35
C GLU A 147 8.53 1.08 0.52
N ALA A 148 8.08 2.16 -0.13
CA ALA A 148 7.39 3.27 0.51
C ALA A 148 5.98 3.43 -0.07
N ALA A 149 5.01 3.82 0.75
CA ALA A 149 3.74 4.39 0.32
C ALA A 149 3.70 5.87 0.67
N ILE A 150 3.27 6.71 -0.26
CA ILE A 150 3.23 8.17 -0.08
C ILE A 150 1.92 8.53 0.64
N PRO A 151 1.96 9.19 1.82
CA PRO A 151 0.77 9.68 2.51
C PRO A 151 -0.14 10.49 1.59
N PHE A 152 -1.45 10.25 1.71
CA PHE A 152 -2.49 10.88 0.88
C PHE A 152 -2.38 10.64 -0.64
N GLY A 153 -1.40 9.85 -1.09
CA GLY A 153 -0.99 9.80 -2.49
C GLY A 153 -0.50 11.16 -3.03
N ALA A 154 -0.07 12.07 -2.14
CA ALA A 154 0.29 13.44 -2.47
C ALA A 154 1.77 13.53 -2.87
N PHE A 155 2.05 13.54 -4.17
CA PHE A 155 3.41 13.60 -4.69
C PHE A 155 3.59 14.64 -5.80
N ASP A 156 4.82 15.06 -5.99
CA ASP A 156 5.30 15.85 -7.12
C ASP A 156 6.65 15.30 -7.62
N HIS A 157 7.31 16.01 -8.52
CA HIS A 157 8.63 15.62 -9.02
C HIS A 157 9.68 15.53 -7.91
N GLN A 158 9.66 16.44 -6.94
CA GLN A 158 10.66 16.49 -5.88
C GLN A 158 10.53 15.28 -4.96
N VAL A 159 9.31 14.95 -4.53
CA VAL A 159 9.03 13.76 -3.71
C VAL A 159 9.53 12.49 -4.39
N LEU A 160 9.22 12.32 -5.68
CA LEU A 160 9.66 11.13 -6.42
C LEU A 160 11.17 11.07 -6.60
N HIS A 161 11.82 12.21 -6.89
CA HIS A 161 13.27 12.29 -6.98
C HIS A 161 13.95 11.93 -5.65
N ASP A 162 13.43 12.45 -4.54
CA ASP A 162 14.01 12.21 -3.21
C ASP A 162 13.85 10.75 -2.78
N LEU A 163 12.68 10.13 -3.02
CA LEU A 163 12.47 8.70 -2.74
C LEU A 163 13.35 7.81 -3.62
N LYS A 164 13.66 8.26 -4.84
CA LYS A 164 14.60 7.56 -5.73
C LYS A 164 16.02 7.64 -5.18
N GLY A 165 16.45 8.81 -4.71
CA GLY A 165 17.75 9.04 -4.08
C GLY A 165 17.88 8.40 -2.69
N ALA A 166 16.77 8.11 -2.01
CA ALA A 166 16.71 7.38 -0.75
C ALA A 166 16.71 5.84 -0.92
N ASP A 167 16.96 5.35 -2.15
CA ASP A 167 17.06 3.93 -2.47
C ASP A 167 15.83 3.09 -2.07
N TYR A 168 14.63 3.63 -2.28
CA TYR A 168 13.41 2.82 -2.30
C TYR A 168 13.30 2.08 -3.64
N GLU A 169 13.06 0.77 -3.60
CA GLU A 169 12.90 -0.08 -4.78
C GLU A 169 11.50 0.06 -5.40
N HIS A 170 10.49 0.33 -4.57
CA HIS A 170 9.12 0.58 -5.00
C HIS A 170 8.48 1.74 -4.21
N VAL A 171 7.74 2.59 -4.91
CA VAL A 171 6.99 3.72 -4.38
C VAL A 171 5.53 3.58 -4.79
N ASN A 172 4.66 3.58 -3.80
CA ASN A 172 3.24 3.30 -3.89
C ASN A 172 2.45 4.60 -3.74
N THR A 173 1.57 4.90 -4.70
CA THR A 173 0.78 6.13 -4.74
C THR A 173 -0.72 5.85 -4.61
N SER A 174 -1.58 6.85 -4.70
CA SER A 174 -3.04 6.67 -4.73
C SER A 174 -3.64 7.00 -6.10
N THR A 175 -2.82 6.99 -7.16
CA THR A 175 -3.33 7.11 -8.54
C THR A 175 -3.81 5.76 -9.04
N SER A 176 -4.99 5.68 -9.63
CA SER A 176 -5.51 4.42 -10.16
C SER A 176 -4.83 4.01 -11.46
N GLY A 177 -4.62 2.70 -11.63
CA GLY A 177 -4.12 2.13 -12.87
C GLY A 177 -3.36 0.82 -12.65
N LEU A 178 -3.03 0.16 -13.76
CA LEU A 178 -2.16 -1.01 -13.76
C LEU A 178 -0.69 -0.60 -13.93
N CYS A 179 0.21 -1.43 -13.42
CA CYS A 179 1.64 -1.28 -13.60
C CYS A 179 2.32 -2.60 -14.01
N HIS A 180 3.59 -2.51 -14.38
CA HIS A 180 4.45 -3.71 -14.51
C HIS A 180 4.88 -4.17 -13.11
N ASP A 181 5.09 -5.46 -12.94
CA ASP A 181 5.42 -6.08 -11.65
C ASP A 181 6.68 -5.45 -11.01
N SER A 182 7.69 -5.18 -11.84
CA SER A 182 8.96 -4.57 -11.45
C SER A 182 8.94 -3.03 -11.47
N SER A 183 7.76 -2.40 -11.48
CA SER A 183 7.70 -0.93 -11.53
C SER A 183 8.20 -0.32 -10.23
N TRP A 184 9.16 0.61 -10.34
CA TRP A 184 9.52 1.48 -9.22
C TRP A 184 8.32 2.34 -8.78
N PHE A 185 7.60 2.97 -9.72
CA PHE A 185 6.35 3.67 -9.41
C PHE A 185 5.14 2.73 -9.54
N ARG A 186 4.39 2.54 -8.45
CA ARG A 186 3.20 1.68 -8.36
C ARG A 186 1.92 2.52 -8.11
N PRO A 187 1.07 2.73 -9.13
CA PRO A 187 -0.28 3.25 -8.94
C PRO A 187 -1.08 2.26 -8.10
N ARG A 188 -1.91 2.76 -7.19
CA ARG A 188 -2.78 1.95 -6.35
C ARG A 188 -4.20 2.46 -6.35
N TRP A 189 -5.09 1.57 -5.96
CA TRP A 189 -6.50 1.88 -5.81
C TRP A 189 -6.98 1.47 -4.42
N SER A 190 -7.45 2.45 -3.66
CA SER A 190 -7.95 2.25 -2.30
C SER A 190 -9.39 1.75 -2.31
N ALA A 191 -9.65 0.66 -1.60
CA ALA A 191 -10.99 0.25 -1.23
C ALA A 191 -11.57 1.23 -0.20
N THR A 192 -12.87 1.47 -0.28
CA THR A 192 -13.60 2.36 0.61
C THR A 192 -14.76 1.62 1.26
N ARG A 193 -15.43 2.21 2.24
CA ARG A 193 -16.59 1.62 2.92
C ARG A 193 -17.75 1.21 1.98
N HIS A 194 -17.77 1.74 0.76
CA HIS A 194 -18.78 1.44 -0.27
C HIS A 194 -18.28 0.48 -1.35
N PHE A 195 -17.07 -0.06 -1.19
CA PHE A 195 -16.46 -0.99 -2.12
C PHE A 195 -17.30 -2.27 -2.27
N VAL A 196 -17.58 -2.65 -3.51
CA VAL A 196 -18.22 -3.91 -3.87
C VAL A 196 -17.32 -4.67 -4.83
N PRO A 197 -16.59 -5.72 -4.39
CA PRO A 197 -15.52 -6.33 -5.18
C PRO A 197 -15.99 -6.85 -6.55
N GLU A 198 -17.21 -7.38 -6.64
CA GLU A 198 -17.77 -7.92 -7.88
C GLU A 198 -18.09 -6.84 -8.92
N GLN A 199 -18.32 -5.60 -8.48
CA GLN A 199 -18.63 -4.46 -9.35
C GLN A 199 -17.37 -3.63 -9.65
N ASP A 200 -16.52 -3.45 -8.63
CA ASP A 200 -15.41 -2.52 -8.70
C ASP A 200 -14.15 -3.13 -9.30
N LEU A 201 -13.82 -4.40 -9.04
CA LEU A 201 -12.57 -4.98 -9.54
C LEU A 201 -12.60 -5.27 -11.04
N PRO A 202 -13.64 -5.89 -11.64
CA PRO A 202 -13.59 -6.29 -13.05
C PRO A 202 -13.31 -5.15 -14.04
N PRO A 203 -13.93 -3.95 -13.94
CA PRO A 203 -13.65 -2.84 -14.85
C PRO A 203 -12.20 -2.34 -14.79
N ARG A 204 -11.46 -2.64 -13.72
CA ARG A 204 -10.07 -2.20 -13.52
C ARG A 204 -9.04 -3.19 -14.08
N LEU A 205 -9.50 -4.37 -14.51
CA LEU A 205 -8.67 -5.48 -14.99
C LEU A 205 -8.89 -5.78 -16.48
N ASP A 206 -9.65 -4.93 -17.18
CA ASP A 206 -9.94 -5.14 -18.59
C ASP A 206 -8.75 -4.78 -19.51
N TRP A 207 -8.87 -5.12 -20.79
CA TRP A 207 -7.82 -4.88 -21.77
C TRP A 207 -7.54 -3.39 -22.00
N ARG A 208 -8.54 -2.51 -21.81
CA ARG A 208 -8.37 -1.06 -21.96
C ARG A 208 -7.51 -0.51 -20.82
N CYS A 209 -7.72 -1.01 -19.60
CA CYS A 209 -6.88 -0.71 -18.44
C CYS A 209 -5.44 -1.19 -18.64
N ILE A 210 -5.22 -2.37 -19.24
CA ILE A 210 -3.87 -2.87 -19.54
C ILE A 210 -3.15 -1.94 -20.53
N LEU A 211 -3.82 -1.55 -21.61
CA LEU A 211 -3.23 -0.63 -22.59
C LEU A 211 -2.96 0.74 -21.99
N LYS A 212 -3.93 1.30 -21.27
CA LYS A 212 -3.80 2.60 -20.58
C LYS A 212 -2.66 2.58 -19.57
N GLY A 213 -2.57 1.54 -18.74
CA GLY A 213 -1.49 1.36 -17.76
C GLY A 213 -0.13 1.24 -18.43
N THR A 214 -0.04 0.52 -19.55
CA THR A 214 1.21 0.36 -20.32
C THR A 214 1.68 1.68 -20.91
N ALA A 215 0.77 2.45 -21.53
CA ALA A 215 1.08 3.77 -22.06
C ALA A 215 1.45 4.75 -20.93
N TYR A 216 0.68 4.75 -19.84
CA TYR A 216 0.91 5.61 -18.68
C TYR A 216 2.25 5.32 -17.99
N ALA A 217 2.67 4.05 -17.92
CA ALA A 217 3.97 3.67 -17.35
C ALA A 217 5.15 4.30 -18.12
N GLN A 218 5.02 4.51 -19.43
CA GLN A 218 6.02 5.21 -20.23
C GLN A 218 5.91 6.74 -20.05
N LEU A 219 4.69 7.28 -20.16
CA LEU A 219 4.45 8.72 -20.05
C LEU A 219 4.88 9.30 -18.69
N ARG A 220 4.71 8.55 -17.59
CA ARG A 220 5.08 9.03 -16.25
C ARG A 220 6.58 9.17 -16.05
N ARG A 221 7.41 8.34 -16.70
CA ARG A 221 8.88 8.49 -16.68
C ARG A 221 9.29 9.83 -17.28
N LEU A 222 8.65 10.21 -18.39
CA LEU A 222 8.87 11.51 -19.01
C LEU A 222 8.32 12.67 -18.15
N ARG A 223 7.10 12.52 -17.63
CA ARG A 223 6.43 13.57 -16.83
C ARG A 223 7.17 13.89 -15.53
N TYR A 224 7.63 12.85 -14.82
CA TYR A 224 8.24 13.00 -13.49
C TYR A 224 9.76 12.84 -13.50
N ARG A 225 10.38 12.57 -14.66
CA ARG A 225 11.83 12.41 -14.83
C ARG A 225 12.43 11.35 -13.90
N ILE A 226 11.77 10.19 -13.87
CA ILE A 226 12.13 8.98 -13.07
C ILE A 226 12.48 7.79 -13.94
#